data_AF-A0A848Y3L2-F1
#
_entry.id   AF-A0A848Y3L2-F1
#
_cell.length_a   1.000
_cell.length_b   1.000
_cell.length_c   1.000
_cell.angle_alpha   90.00
_cell.angle_beta   90.00
_cell.angle_gamma   90.00
#
_symmetry.space_group_name_H-M   'P 1'
#
loop_
_entity.id
_entity.type
_entity.pdbx_description
1 polymer ?
#
loop_
_entity_poly.entity_id
_entity_poly.type
_entity_poly.pdbx_seq_one_letter_code
_entity_poly.pdbx_strand_id
1 'polypeptide(L)' 'METSLFKYIWRYTKTQQIWILTIILISMVPYFLALDLPKRIVNGPIQGQGFEGEGATQPFLPVAFDVPVWIWSSGTITLF' A
#
# COMPACT_ATOMS: atom_id res chain seq x y z
N MET A 1 41.93 -4.26 1.17
CA MET A 1 40.50 -4.00 0.90
C MET A 1 39.73 -5.12 1.57
N GLU A 2 38.81 -4.84 2.51
CA GLU A 2 37.95 -5.90 3.05
C GLU A 2 37.13 -6.48 1.90
N THR A 3 37.16 -7.81 1.74
CA THR A 3 36.57 -8.53 0.60
C THR A 3 35.04 -8.50 0.59
N SER A 4 34.39 -8.09 1.69
CA SER A 4 32.92 -8.12 1.83
C SER A 4 32.36 -6.74 2.10
N LEU A 5 31.75 -6.15 1.07
CA LEU A 5 30.98 -4.90 1.16
C LEU A 5 29.89 -4.98 2.23
N PHE A 6 29.26 -6.14 2.40
CA PHE A 6 28.22 -6.34 3.40
C PHE A 6 28.74 -6.12 4.83
N LYS A 7 29.91 -6.69 5.15
CA LYS A 7 30.56 -6.51 6.46
C LYS A 7 30.93 -5.04 6.70
N TYR A 8 31.42 -4.37 5.66
CA TYR A 8 31.77 -2.95 5.72
C TYR A 8 30.55 -2.06 5.99
N ILE A 9 29.47 -2.23 5.21
CA ILE A 9 28.20 -1.51 5.39
C ILE A 9 27.65 -1.76 6.80
N TRP A 10 27.68 -3.02 7.26
CA TRP A 10 27.19 -3.35 8.59
C TRP A 10 28.02 -2.69 9.71
N ARG A 11 29.34 -2.62 9.56
CA ARG A 11 30.23 -2.05 10.59
C ARG A 11 30.04 -0.54 10.77
N TYR A 12 29.78 0.19 9.68
CA TYR A 12 29.77 1.65 9.70
C TYR A 12 28.37 2.27 9.55
N THR A 13 27.40 1.60 8.91
CA THR A 13 26.09 2.19 8.56
C THR A 13 24.87 1.29 8.90
N LYS A 14 25.01 0.29 9.78
CA LYS A 14 23.91 -0.64 10.16
C LYS A 14 22.57 0.02 10.50
N THR A 15 22.57 1.13 11.24
CA THR A 15 21.33 1.81 11.65
C THR A 15 20.58 2.38 10.44
N GLN A 16 21.32 2.99 9.51
CA GLN A 16 20.76 3.51 8.26
C GLN A 16 20.31 2.37 7.35
N GLN A 17 21.09 1.27 7.30
CA GLN A 17 20.73 0.09 6.51
C GLN A 17 19.42 -0.54 7.00
N ILE A 18 19.24 -0.70 8.31
CA ILE A 18 17.99 -1.21 8.90
C ILE A 18 16.84 -0.26 8.57
N TRP A 19 17.06 1.06 8.67
CA TRP A 19 16.02 2.04 8.34
C TRP A 19 15.56 1.96 6.88
N ILE A 20 16.51 1.83 5.94
CA ILE A 20 16.23 1.64 4.52
C ILE A 20 15.45 0.34 4.29
N LEU A 21 15.88 -0.77 4.91
CA LEU A 21 15.19 -2.05 4.80
C LEU A 21 13.75 -1.96 5.33
N THR A 22 13.53 -1.26 6.45
CA THR A 22 12.19 -1.00 6.98
C THR A 22 11.33 -0.21 6.00
N ILE A 23 11.87 0.86 5.40
CA ILE A 23 11.15 1.65 4.39
C ILE A 23 10.76 0.78 3.19
N ILE A 24 11.70 -0.04 2.70
CA ILE A 24 11.43 -0.97 1.59
C ILE A 24 10.34 -1.97 1.97
N LEU A 25 10.37 -2.49 3.19
CA LEU A 25 9.38 -3.46 3.64
C LEU A 25 7.99 -2.81 3.80
N ILE A 26 7.92 -1.58 4.28
CA ILE A 26 6.67 -0.81 4.34
C ILE A 26 6.16 -0.50 2.93
N SER A 27 7.05 -0.16 1.99
CA SER A 27 6.66 0.13 0.60
C SER A 27 6.17 -1.09 -0.18
N MET A 28 6.43 -2.32 0.31
CA MET A 28 5.81 -3.51 -0.25
C MET A 28 4.28 -3.49 -0.09
N VAL A 29 3.73 -2.90 0.97
CA VAL A 29 2.27 -2.86 1.19
C VAL A 29 1.53 -2.21 0.00
N PRO A 30 1.81 -0.95 -0.38
CA PRO A 30 1.16 -0.36 -1.56
C PRO A 30 1.54 -1.06 -2.87
N TYR A 31 2.76 -1.60 -2.99
CA TYR A 31 3.17 -2.37 -4.18
C TYR A 31 2.27 -3.57 -4.43
N PHE A 32 2.00 -4.36 -3.38
CA PHE A 32 1.11 -5.53 -3.49
C PHE A 32 -0.34 -5.12 -3.74
N LEU A 33 -0.84 -4.07 -3.08
CA LEU A 33 -2.21 -3.61 -3.28
C LEU A 33 -2.46 -3.09 -4.70
N ALA A 34 -1.43 -2.54 -5.35
CA ALA A 34 -1.50 -2.12 -6.75
C ALA A 34 -1.64 -3.30 -7.73
N LEU A 35 -1.30 -4.54 -7.33
CA LEU A 35 -1.41 -5.72 -8.21
C LEU A 35 -2.86 -6.11 -8.51
N ASP A 36 -3.81 -5.72 -7.65
CA ASP A 36 -5.24 -5.94 -7.88
C ASP A 36 -5.85 -4.90 -8.84
N LEU A 37 -5.15 -3.78 -9.07
CA LEU A 37 -5.64 -2.69 -9.91
C LEU A 37 -5.94 -3.13 -11.36
N PRO A 38 -5.04 -3.85 -12.07
CA PRO A 38 -5.33 -4.31 -13.44
C PRO A 38 -6.56 -5.20 -13.49
N LYS A 39 -6.73 -6.08 -12.49
CA LYS A 39 -7.90 -6.95 -12.37
C LYS A 39 -9.18 -6.14 -12.20
N ARG A 40 -9.18 -5.09 -11.38
CA ARG A 40 -10.34 -4.20 -11.18
C ARG A 40 -10.68 -3.38 -12.43
N ILE A 41 -9.68 -2.85 -13.12
CA ILE A 41 -9.86 -2.08 -14.36
C ILE A 41 -10.47 -2.95 -15.47
N VAL A 42 -10.05 -4.21 -15.58
CA VAL A 42 -10.58 -5.13 -16.60
C VAL A 42 -11.94 -5.69 -16.19
N ASN A 43 -12.08 -6.21 -14.98
CA ASN A 43 -13.29 -6.93 -14.57
C ASN A 43 -14.43 -6.03 -14.11
N GLY A 44 -14.15 -4.83 -13.60
CA GLY A 44 -15.18 -3.89 -13.13
C GLY A 44 -16.19 -3.54 -14.24
N PRO A 45 -15.73 -3.05 -15.40
CA PRO A 45 -16.60 -2.79 -16.55
C PRO A 45 -17.32 -4.05 -17.06
N ILE A 46 -16.66 -5.22 -17.06
CA ILE A 46 -17.26 -6.49 -17.53
C ILE A 46 -18.40 -6.94 -16.59
N GLN A 47 -18.26 -6.73 -15.29
CA GLN A 47 -19.24 -7.14 -14.28
C GLN A 47 -20.34 -6.09 -14.09
N GLY A 48 -20.29 -4.96 -14.80
CA GLY A 48 -21.25 -3.86 -14.68
C GLY A 48 -21.21 -3.15 -13.33
N GLN A 49 -20.14 -3.29 -12.55
CA GLN A 49 -20.01 -2.69 -11.21
C GLN A 49 -19.01 -1.53 -11.24
N GLY A 50 -19.40 -0.37 -10.69
CA GLY A 50 -18.51 0.76 -10.44
C GLY A 50 -18.28 1.71 -11.63
N PHE A 51 -18.84 1.41 -12.81
CA PHE A 51 -18.77 2.26 -14.01
C PHE A 51 -20.14 2.40 -14.69
N GLU A 52 -21.17 2.76 -13.91
CA GLU A 52 -22.58 2.76 -14.34
C GLU A 52 -22.95 3.95 -15.26
N GLY A 53 -22.10 4.98 -15.35
CA GLY A 53 -22.33 6.18 -16.16
C GLY A 53 -21.11 6.60 -16.95
N GLU A 54 -21.33 7.39 -18.01
CA GLU A 54 -20.25 8.00 -18.79
C GLU A 54 -19.37 8.88 -17.87
N GLY A 55 -18.06 8.61 -17.84
CA GLY A 55 -17.13 9.33 -16.97
C GLY A 55 -17.07 8.85 -15.51
N ALA A 56 -17.70 7.73 -15.18
CA ALA A 56 -17.57 7.13 -13.84
C ALA A 56 -16.10 6.79 -13.52
N THR A 57 -15.67 7.12 -12.30
CA THR A 57 -14.32 6.84 -11.79
C THR A 57 -14.43 6.07 -10.47
N GLN A 58 -13.43 5.25 -10.16
CA GLN A 58 -13.37 4.50 -8.92
C GLN A 58 -12.08 4.87 -8.16
N PRO A 59 -12.13 5.11 -6.84
CA PRO A 59 -10.93 5.44 -6.07
C PRO A 59 -9.91 4.30 -6.14
N PHE A 60 -8.65 4.69 -6.35
CA PHE A 60 -7.51 3.78 -6.24
C PHE A 60 -7.14 3.62 -4.77
N LEU A 61 -7.06 2.38 -4.30
CA LEU A 61 -6.65 2.04 -2.94
C LEU A 61 -7.58 2.62 -1.85
N PRO A 62 -8.88 2.24 -1.79
CA PRO A 62 -9.77 2.72 -0.75
C PRO A 62 -9.28 2.21 0.61
N VAL A 63 -8.78 3.12 1.45
CA VAL A 63 -8.30 2.80 2.80
C VAL A 63 -9.43 3.14 3.78
N ALA A 64 -10.13 2.10 4.21
CA ALA A 64 -11.16 2.19 5.24
C ALA A 64 -10.68 1.47 6.51
N PHE A 65 -10.81 2.15 7.65
CA PHE A 65 -10.53 1.57 8.96
C PHE A 65 -11.83 1.46 9.74
N ASP A 66 -12.20 0.25 10.14
CA ASP A 66 -13.25 0.04 11.13
C ASP A 66 -12.66 0.35 12.50
N VAL A 67 -13.05 1.50 13.03
CA VAL A 67 -12.62 1.98 14.33
C VAL A 67 -13.71 1.69 15.36
N PRO A 68 -13.34 1.30 16.59
CA PRO A 68 -14.32 1.07 17.64
C PRO A 68 -15.22 2.29 17.87
N VAL A 69 -16.50 2.05 18.18
CA VAL A 69 -17.52 3.09 18.39
C VAL A 69 -17.12 4.14 19.44
N TRP A 70 -16.22 3.79 20.37
CA TRP A 70 -15.70 4.74 21.36
C TRP A 70 -14.77 5.81 20.77
N ILE A 71 -14.13 5.53 19.62
CA ILE A 71 -13.26 6.48 18.90
C ILE A 71 -14.09 7.29 17.90
N TRP A 72 -15.02 6.62 17.21
CA TRP A 72 -15.81 7.26 16.18
C TRP A 72 -17.22 6.69 16.06
N SER A 73 -18.22 7.56 16.10
CA SER A 73 -19.64 7.19 16.21
C SER A 73 -20.22 6.50 14.97
N SER A 74 -19.59 6.63 13.79
CA SER A 74 -20.03 5.98 12.55
C SER A 74 -19.34 4.64 12.29
N GLY A 75 -18.46 4.18 13.18
CA GLY A 75 -17.79 2.87 13.11
C GLY A 75 -16.70 2.73 12.03
N THR A 76 -16.75 3.52 10.96
CA THR A 76 -15.78 3.45 9.86
C THR A 76 -15.24 4.84 9.51
N ILE A 77 -13.91 4.94 9.36
CA ILE A 77 -13.22 6.10 8.78
C ILE A 77 -12.74 5.72 7.39
N THR A 78 -13.34 6.32 6.36
CA THR A 78 -12.89 6.23 4.97
C THR A 78 -11.96 7.40 4.67
N LEU A 79 -10.68 7.13 4.42
CA LEU A 79 -9.70 8.19 4.13
C LEU A 79 -9.68 8.58 2.64
N PHE A 80 -10.05 7.65 1.75
CA PHE A 80 -10.04 7.81 0.29
C PHE A 80 -11.09 6.89 -0.35
#